data_AF-A0A2J0MB52-F1
#
_entry.id   AF-A0A2J0MB52-F1
#
_cell.length_a   1.000
_cell.length_b   1.000
_cell.length_c   1.000
_cell.angle_alpha   90.00
_cell.angle_beta   90.00
_cell.angle_gamma   90.00
#
_symmetry.space_group_name_H-M   'P 1'
#
loop_
_entity.id
_entity.type
_entity.pdbx_description
1 polymer ?
#
loop_
_entity_poly.entity_id
_entity_poly.type
_entity_poly.pdbx_seq_one_letter_code
_entity_poly.pdbx_strand_id
1 'polypeptide(L)'
;MLKELVKKIEQLKKGRNAVILVHNYQLPEVQDIADFSGDSLGLSREAAKSKAKIIVFCGVYFMAETASILCPDKIILIADPLAGCPMANMITVEDVKQLKKRHPKAVVVGYVNTPADVKAELDVCCTSANAVEVVSKIKDDE
;
A
#
# COMPACT_ATOMS: atom_id res chain seq x y z
N MET A 1 6.41 -25.24 -18.03
CA MET A 1 5.31 -24.74 -17.16
C MET A 1 5.45 -23.26 -16.88
N LEU A 2 6.54 -22.77 -16.27
CA LEU A 2 6.71 -21.34 -15.95
C LEU A 2 6.65 -20.41 -17.18
N LYS A 3 7.35 -20.75 -18.28
CA LYS A 3 7.34 -19.95 -19.52
C LYS A 3 5.94 -19.75 -20.11
N GLU A 4 5.10 -20.78 -20.07
CA GLU A 4 3.70 -20.70 -20.54
C GLU A 4 2.84 -19.81 -19.62
N LEU A 5 3.08 -19.87 -18.30
CA LEU A 5 2.40 -19.02 -17.34
C LEU A 5 2.77 -17.54 -17.56
N VAL A 6 4.07 -17.23 -17.70
CA VAL A 6 4.55 -15.87 -17.99
C VAL A 6 3.93 -15.34 -19.28
N LYS A 7 3.92 -16.14 -20.35
CA LYS A 7 3.29 -15.77 -21.62
C LYS A 7 1.79 -15.47 -21.46
N LYS A 8 1.07 -16.27 -20.67
CA LYS A 8 -0.34 -16.04 -20.38
C LYS A 8 -0.57 -14.76 -19.56
N ILE A 9 0.29 -14.48 -18.59
CA ILE A 9 0.25 -13.24 -17.79
C ILE A 9 0.44 -12.03 -18.72
N GLU A 10 1.46 -12.04 -19.57
CA GLU A 10 1.73 -10.95 -20.53
C GLU A 10 0.56 -10.71 -21.49
N GLN A 11 -0.04 -11.79 -22.01
CA GLN A 11 -1.23 -11.69 -22.88
C GLN A 11 -2.42 -11.05 -22.15
N LEU A 12 -2.70 -11.47 -20.91
CA LEU A 12 -3.80 -10.91 -20.11
C LEU A 12 -3.53 -9.47 -19.70
N LYS A 13 -2.29 -9.17 -19.29
CA LYS A 13 -1.85 -7.83 -18.90
C LYS A 13 -2.09 -6.84 -20.04
N LYS A 14 -1.61 -7.17 -21.24
CA LYS A 14 -1.81 -6.36 -22.45
C LYS A 14 -3.29 -6.26 -22.84
N GLY A 15 -4.00 -7.38 -22.89
CA GLY A 15 -5.40 -7.42 -23.30
C GLY A 15 -6.35 -6.66 -22.36
N ARG A 16 -5.95 -6.48 -21.10
CA ARG A 16 -6.74 -5.76 -20.08
C ARG A 16 -6.24 -4.34 -19.80
N ASN A 17 -5.18 -3.89 -20.48
CA ASN A 17 -4.48 -2.63 -20.14
C ASN A 17 -4.21 -2.55 -18.62
N ALA A 18 -3.59 -3.60 -18.10
CA ALA A 18 -3.20 -3.73 -16.71
C ALA A 18 -1.70 -3.49 -16.54
N VAL A 19 -1.28 -3.10 -15.34
CA VAL A 19 0.12 -3.14 -14.93
C VAL A 19 0.29 -3.97 -13.65
N ILE A 20 1.47 -4.55 -13.46
CA ILE A 20 1.85 -5.38 -12.33
C ILE A 20 2.87 -4.62 -11.49
N LEU A 21 2.50 -4.35 -10.24
CA LEU A 21 3.33 -3.70 -9.23
C LEU A 21 3.85 -4.75 -8.25
N VAL A 22 5.16 -4.79 -8.05
CA VAL A 22 5.81 -5.88 -7.31
C VAL A 22 6.64 -5.32 -6.16
N HIS A 23 6.34 -5.75 -4.93
CA HIS A 23 7.14 -5.36 -3.78
C HIS A 23 8.53 -6.00 -3.81
N ASN A 24 9.54 -5.29 -3.32
CA ASN A 24 10.94 -5.75 -3.29
C ASN A 24 11.16 -7.11 -2.61
N TYR A 25 10.23 -7.57 -1.76
CA TYR A 25 10.32 -8.86 -1.06
C TYR A 25 9.66 -10.03 -1.80
N GLN A 26 9.13 -9.80 -3.00
CA GLN A 26 8.54 -10.87 -3.81
C GLN A 26 9.60 -11.79 -4.38
N LEU A 27 9.18 -13.01 -4.69
CA LEU A 27 10.02 -14.05 -5.30
C LEU A 27 10.61 -13.55 -6.64
N PRO A 28 11.83 -13.98 -7.01
CA PRO A 28 12.48 -13.55 -8.25
C PRO A 28 11.60 -13.69 -9.50
N GLU A 29 10.90 -14.82 -9.65
CA GLU A 29 10.03 -15.08 -10.80
C GLU A 29 8.81 -14.16 -10.87
N VAL A 30 8.40 -13.55 -9.75
CA VAL A 30 7.35 -12.52 -9.71
C VAL A 30 7.93 -11.14 -10.03
N GLN A 31 9.18 -10.88 -9.62
CA GLN A 31 9.88 -9.65 -10.01
C GLN A 31 10.16 -9.60 -11.52
N ASP A 32 10.46 -10.74 -12.15
CA ASP A 32 10.75 -10.83 -13.58
C ASP A 32 9.57 -10.40 -14.48
N ILE A 33 8.34 -10.38 -13.96
CA ILE A 33 7.12 -9.98 -14.69
C ILE A 33 6.59 -8.60 -14.27
N ALA A 34 7.30 -7.89 -13.39
CA ALA A 34 6.91 -6.57 -12.92
C ALA A 34 6.96 -5.53 -14.04
N ASP A 35 5.97 -4.64 -14.10
CA ASP A 35 6.14 -3.38 -14.83
C ASP A 35 6.87 -2.35 -13.95
N PHE A 36 6.65 -2.42 -12.63
CA PHE A 36 7.36 -1.62 -11.65
C PHE A 36 7.62 -2.44 -10.37
N SER A 37 8.84 -2.31 -9.85
CA SER A 37 9.24 -2.87 -8.57
C SER A 37 9.65 -1.76 -7.60
N GLY A 38 9.35 -1.91 -6.31
CA GLY A 38 9.69 -0.89 -5.33
C GLY A 38 9.22 -1.15 -3.90
N ASP A 39 9.34 -0.12 -3.07
CA ASP A 39 8.85 -0.10 -1.70
C ASP A 39 7.33 0.22 -1.62
N SER A 40 6.76 0.17 -0.42
CA SER A 40 5.31 0.32 -0.21
C SER A 40 4.70 1.62 -0.77
N LEU A 41 5.31 2.76 -0.47
CA LEU A 41 4.76 4.05 -0.90
C LEU A 41 5.13 4.37 -2.35
N GLY A 42 6.32 3.98 -2.78
CA GLY A 42 6.75 4.08 -4.17
C GLY A 42 5.78 3.37 -5.10
N LEU A 43 5.42 2.12 -4.80
CA LEU A 43 4.44 1.38 -5.60
C LEU A 43 3.07 2.05 -5.61
N SER A 44 2.58 2.53 -4.47
CA SER A 44 1.28 3.23 -4.41
C SER A 44 1.29 4.54 -5.23
N ARG A 45 2.43 5.25 -5.29
CA ARG A 45 2.61 6.43 -6.13
C ARG A 45 2.72 6.08 -7.62
N GLU A 46 3.40 4.99 -7.98
CA GLU A 46 3.46 4.52 -9.36
C GLU A 46 2.08 4.04 -9.84
N ALA A 47 1.29 3.40 -8.96
CA ALA A 47 -0.11 3.08 -9.23
C ALA A 47 -0.90 4.33 -9.62
N ALA A 48 -0.73 5.44 -8.88
CA ALA A 48 -1.42 6.70 -9.15
C ALA A 48 -1.01 7.33 -10.49
N LYS A 49 0.28 7.33 -10.82
CA LYS A 49 0.81 7.86 -12.08
C LYS A 49 0.45 7.03 -13.32
N SER A 50 0.22 5.74 -13.16
CA SER A 50 -0.06 4.83 -14.27
C SER A 50 -1.34 5.22 -15.03
N LYS A 51 -1.33 5.09 -16.36
CA LYS A 51 -2.53 5.26 -17.20
C LYS A 51 -3.39 3.99 -17.30
N ALA A 52 -2.92 2.88 -16.74
CA ALA A 52 -3.65 1.62 -16.73
C ALA A 52 -4.91 1.72 -15.86
N LYS A 53 -5.99 1.04 -16.28
CA LYS A 53 -7.25 0.97 -15.51
C LYS A 53 -7.21 -0.11 -14.43
N ILE A 54 -6.34 -1.10 -14.61
CA ILE A 54 -6.21 -2.24 -13.71
C ILE A 54 -4.78 -2.28 -13.20
N ILE A 55 -4.64 -2.40 -11.87
CA ILE A 55 -3.37 -2.59 -11.19
C ILE A 55 -3.42 -3.95 -10.52
N VAL A 56 -2.48 -4.83 -10.84
CA VAL A 56 -2.26 -6.08 -10.10
C VAL A 56 -1.13 -5.82 -9.11
N PHE A 57 -1.45 -5.95 -7.82
CA PHE A 57 -0.55 -5.67 -6.72
C PHE A 57 0.00 -6.99 -6.14
N CYS A 58 1.29 -7.21 -6.35
CA CYS A 58 2.05 -8.33 -5.79
C CYS A 58 2.77 -7.84 -4.52
N GLY A 59 2.02 -7.80 -3.42
CA GLY A 59 2.45 -7.31 -2.11
C GLY A 59 1.50 -7.81 -1.03
N VAL A 60 1.36 -7.04 0.06
CA VAL A 60 0.43 -7.36 1.15
C VAL A 60 -0.79 -6.43 1.15
N TYR A 61 -1.85 -6.84 1.83
CA TYR A 61 -3.19 -6.25 1.77
C TYR A 61 -3.23 -4.74 1.97
N PHE A 62 -2.63 -4.23 3.04
CA PHE A 62 -2.63 -2.78 3.32
C PHE A 62 -1.96 -1.94 2.22
N MET A 63 -1.03 -2.53 1.45
CA MET A 63 -0.38 -1.83 0.33
C MET A 63 -1.36 -1.68 -0.84
N ALA A 64 -2.09 -2.76 -1.15
CA ALA A 64 -3.13 -2.73 -2.17
C ALA A 64 -4.27 -1.77 -1.78
N GLU A 65 -4.67 -1.73 -0.50
CA GLU A 65 -5.60 -0.74 0.02
C GLU A 65 -5.07 0.69 -0.17
N THR A 66 -3.80 0.93 0.15
CA THR A 66 -3.17 2.26 -0.04
C THR A 66 -3.18 2.68 -1.50
N ALA A 67 -2.88 1.76 -2.43
CA ALA A 67 -2.99 2.03 -3.86
C ALA A 67 -4.44 2.34 -4.29
N SER A 68 -5.43 1.63 -3.72
CA SER A 68 -6.85 1.87 -3.97
C SER A 68 -7.29 3.25 -3.49
N ILE A 69 -6.87 3.65 -2.28
CA ILE A 69 -7.13 4.98 -1.72
C ILE A 69 -6.58 6.09 -2.62
N LEU A 70 -5.37 5.92 -3.17
CA LEU A 70 -4.76 6.91 -4.07
C LEU A 70 -5.31 6.86 -5.50
N CYS A 71 -6.01 5.79 -5.87
CA CYS A 71 -6.49 5.55 -7.23
C CYS A 71 -7.97 5.12 -7.25
N PRO A 72 -8.90 5.95 -6.73
CA PRO A 72 -10.29 5.53 -6.52
C PRO A 72 -11.01 5.09 -7.82
N ASP A 73 -10.56 5.59 -8.97
CA ASP A 73 -11.14 5.28 -10.29
C ASP A 73 -10.52 4.03 -10.97
N LYS A 74 -9.55 3.38 -10.33
CA LYS A 74 -8.84 2.21 -10.88
C LYS A 74 -9.25 0.93 -10.15
N ILE A 75 -9.19 -0.19 -10.88
CA ILE A 75 -9.40 -1.50 -10.29
C ILE A 75 -8.06 -1.98 -9.72
N ILE A 76 -7.97 -2.11 -8.41
CA ILE A 76 -6.82 -2.71 -7.73
C ILE A 76 -7.12 -4.17 -7.40
N LEU A 77 -6.27 -5.08 -7.87
CA LEU A 77 -6.35 -6.51 -7.63
C LEU A 77 -5.14 -6.93 -6.78
N ILE A 78 -5.37 -7.61 -5.66
CA ILE A 78 -4.28 -8.28 -4.94
C ILE A 78 -4.10 -9.69 -5.50
N ALA A 79 -2.85 -10.11 -5.73
CA ALA A 79 -2.56 -11.43 -6.30
C ALA A 79 -2.95 -12.58 -5.37
N ASP A 80 -2.83 -12.38 -4.06
CA ASP A 80 -3.25 -13.32 -3.02
C ASP A 80 -4.06 -12.59 -1.94
N PRO A 81 -5.36 -12.89 -1.77
CA PRO A 81 -6.19 -12.22 -0.76
C PRO A 81 -5.78 -12.53 0.68
N LEU A 82 -4.96 -13.57 0.92
CA LEU A 82 -4.45 -13.93 2.25
C LEU A 82 -3.09 -13.30 2.56
N ALA A 83 -2.51 -12.53 1.64
CA ALA A 83 -1.23 -11.85 1.86
C ALA A 83 -1.36 -10.69 2.86
N GLY A 84 -1.32 -11.01 4.16
CA GLY A 84 -1.42 -10.06 5.26
C GLY A 84 -0.07 -9.57 5.79
N CYS A 85 -0.11 -8.59 6.70
CA CYS A 85 1.04 -8.17 7.50
C CYS A 85 0.65 -8.22 8.99
N PRO A 86 1.21 -9.16 9.77
CA PRO A 86 0.86 -9.30 11.19
C PRO A 86 1.05 -8.00 11.98
N MET A 87 2.11 -7.25 11.67
CA MET A 87 2.40 -5.95 12.30
C MET A 87 1.31 -4.90 12.01
N ALA A 88 0.77 -4.87 10.78
CA ALA A 88 -0.31 -3.94 10.45
C ALA A 88 -1.58 -4.23 11.28
N ASN A 89 -1.82 -5.50 11.58
CA ASN A 89 -2.99 -5.95 12.34
C ASN A 89 -2.80 -5.82 13.87
N MET A 90 -1.68 -5.29 14.37
CA MET A 90 -1.43 -5.09 15.80
C MET A 90 -2.19 -3.89 16.39
N ILE A 91 -2.68 -2.99 15.54
CA ILE A 91 -3.42 -1.80 15.95
C ILE A 91 -4.83 -1.84 15.35
N THR A 92 -5.84 -1.48 16.14
CA THR A 92 -7.24 -1.40 15.70
C THR A 92 -7.76 0.03 15.72
N VAL A 93 -8.88 0.26 15.04
CA VAL A 93 -9.62 1.53 15.08
C VAL A 93 -9.95 1.95 16.51
N GLU A 94 -10.32 1.00 17.38
CA GLU A 94 -10.68 1.29 18.77
C GLU A 94 -9.45 1.70 19.60
N ASP A 95 -8.29 1.10 19.36
CA ASP A 95 -7.04 1.49 20.03
C ASP A 95 -6.69 2.95 19.72
N VAL A 96 -6.81 3.36 18.44
CA VAL A 96 -6.57 4.75 18.02
C VAL A 96 -7.57 5.70 18.68
N LYS A 97 -8.86 5.34 18.72
CA LYS A 97 -9.90 6.15 19.39
C LYS A 97 -9.63 6.32 20.88
N GLN A 98 -9.16 5.28 21.56
CA GLN A 98 -8.78 5.37 22.97
C GLN A 98 -7.57 6.27 23.18
N LEU A 99 -6.55 6.20 22.31
CA LEU A 99 -5.40 7.11 22.37
C LEU A 99 -5.80 8.57 22.16
N LYS A 100 -6.67 8.86 21.18
CA LYS A 100 -7.21 10.21 20.95
C LYS A 100 -7.99 10.75 22.16
N LYS A 101 -8.73 9.89 22.87
CA LYS A 101 -9.42 10.30 24.11
C LYS A 101 -8.43 10.64 25.23
N ARG A 102 -7.32 9.90 25.35
CA ARG A 102 -6.28 10.13 26.36
C ARG A 102 -5.41 11.35 26.04
N HIS A 103 -5.20 11.63 24.76
CA HIS A 103 -4.35 12.71 24.26
C HIS A 103 -5.13 13.58 23.25
N PRO A 104 -6.12 14.37 23.70
CA PRO A 104 -7.06 15.07 22.82
C PRO A 104 -6.45 16.17 21.95
N LYS A 105 -5.22 16.62 22.27
CA LYS A 105 -4.47 17.61 21.47
C LYS A 105 -3.39 16.98 20.58
N ALA A 106 -3.10 15.69 20.74
CA ALA A 106 -2.01 15.05 20.00
C ALA A 106 -2.41 14.80 18.54
N VAL A 107 -1.47 15.07 17.63
CA VAL A 107 -1.58 14.68 16.23
C VAL A 107 -1.29 13.19 16.08
N VAL A 108 -2.20 12.44 15.47
CA VAL A 108 -2.08 11.00 15.27
C VAL A 108 -1.33 10.73 13.97
N VAL A 109 -0.04 10.44 14.11
CA VAL A 109 0.82 9.99 13.01
C VAL A 109 0.84 8.47 12.97
N GLY A 110 0.35 7.87 11.89
CA GLY A 110 0.37 6.42 11.72
C GLY A 110 1.25 5.97 10.57
N TYR A 111 1.86 4.81 10.73
CA TYR A 111 2.67 4.21 9.68
C TYR A 111 1.78 3.70 8.53
N VAL A 112 2.22 3.81 7.28
CA VAL A 112 1.44 3.30 6.12
C VAL A 112 1.15 1.79 6.20
N ASN A 113 1.94 1.03 6.97
CA ASN A 113 1.67 -0.37 7.28
C ASN A 113 0.61 -0.50 8.38
N THR A 114 -0.57 0.05 8.12
CA THR A 114 -1.78 -0.07 8.95
C THR A 114 -2.97 -0.30 8.01
N PRO A 115 -4.04 -0.99 8.43
CA PRO A 115 -5.24 -1.17 7.62
C PRO A 115 -5.91 0.15 7.23
N ALA A 116 -6.69 0.15 6.14
CA ALA A 116 -7.37 1.35 5.64
C ALA A 116 -8.35 2.00 6.64
N ASP A 117 -9.04 1.20 7.44
CA ASP A 117 -9.96 1.68 8.48
C ASP A 117 -9.20 2.39 9.62
N VAL A 118 -8.05 1.85 10.03
CA VAL A 118 -7.14 2.52 10.97
C VAL A 118 -6.64 3.84 10.36
N LYS A 119 -6.27 3.84 9.07
CA LYS A 119 -5.82 5.07 8.37
C LYS A 119 -6.86 6.18 8.40
N ALA A 120 -8.15 5.84 8.38
CA ALA A 120 -9.23 6.83 8.43
C ALA A 120 -9.30 7.60 9.77
N GLU A 121 -8.69 7.08 10.83
CA GLU A 121 -8.65 7.73 12.15
C GLU A 121 -7.39 8.57 12.39
N LEU A 122 -6.40 8.46 11.50
CA LEU A 122 -5.10 9.17 11.56
C LEU A 122 -5.22 10.58 11.00
N ASP A 123 -4.40 11.50 11.51
CA ASP A 123 -4.25 12.84 10.94
C ASP A 123 -3.26 12.84 9.77
N VAL A 124 -2.21 12.01 9.84
CA VAL A 124 -1.21 11.89 8.78
C VAL A 124 -0.58 10.51 8.75
N CYS A 125 -0.32 10.01 7.53
CA CYS A 125 0.43 8.78 7.32
C CYS A 125 1.92 9.05 7.06
N CYS A 126 2.80 8.17 7.56
CA CYS A 126 4.23 8.22 7.29
C CYS A 126 4.83 6.87 6.87
N THR A 127 6.03 6.89 6.32
CA THR A 127 6.85 5.72 5.99
C THR A 127 8.19 5.82 6.71
N SER A 128 9.01 4.75 6.63
CA SER A 128 10.33 4.74 7.28
C SER A 128 11.24 5.80 6.69
N ALA A 129 10.99 6.20 5.44
CA ALA A 129 11.78 7.20 4.73
C ALA A 129 11.42 8.65 5.13
N ASN A 130 10.22 8.93 5.67
CA ASN A 130 9.78 10.29 5.95
C ASN A 130 9.21 10.52 7.36
N ALA A 131 9.17 9.52 8.23
CA ALA A 131 8.60 9.65 9.58
C ALA A 131 9.20 10.82 10.37
N VAL A 132 10.54 10.96 10.38
CA VAL A 132 11.23 12.05 11.07
C VAL A 132 10.86 13.42 10.50
N GLU A 133 10.78 13.54 9.17
CA GLU A 133 10.40 14.79 8.49
C GLU A 133 8.94 15.17 8.76
N VAL A 134 8.03 14.18 8.77
CA VAL A 134 6.61 14.40 9.06
C VAL A 134 6.45 14.87 10.50
N VAL A 135 7.05 14.18 11.47
CA VAL A 135 6.93 14.51 12.88
C VAL A 135 7.55 15.86 13.21
N SER A 136 8.70 16.22 12.64
CA SER A 136 9.36 17.51 12.92
C SER A 136 8.59 18.73 12.42
N LYS A 137 7.64 18.56 11.50
CA LYS A 137 6.77 19.64 10.99
C LYS A 137 5.49 19.82 11.80
N ILE A 138 5.17 18.90 12.71
CA ILE A 138 4.04 19.03 13.61
C ILE A 138 4.41 20.10 14.63
N LYS A 139 3.60 21.16 14.71
CA LYS A 139 3.79 22.21 15.72
C LYS A 139 3.44 21.63 17.08
N ASP A 140 4.32 21.87 18.05
CA ASP A 140 4.03 21.57 19.44
C ASP A 140 2.98 22.57 19.93
N ASP A 141 1.77 22.08 20.18
CA ASP A 141 0.69 22.83 20.84
C ASP A 141 0.55 22.38 22.32
N GLU A 142 1.57 21.68 22.86
CA GLU A 142 1.77 21.38 24.29
C GLU A 142 2.85 22.26 24.93
#